data_AF-A0AAD1I040-F1
#
_entry.id   AF-A0AAD1I040-F1
#
_cell.length_a   1.000
_cell.length_b   1.000
_cell.length_c   1.000
_cell.angle_alpha   90.00
_cell.angle_beta   90.00
_cell.angle_gamma   90.00
#
_symmetry.space_group_name_H-M   'P 1'
#
loop_
_entity.id
_entity.type
_entity.pdbx_description
1 polymer ?
#
loop_
_entity_poly.entity_id
_entity_poly.type
_entity_poly.pdbx_seq_one_letter_code
_entity_poly.pdbx_strand_id
1 'polypeptide(L)'
;MADATTFRLDTADIALDSGWHVESTRRTDEFAKGGTSIAVQYSDDDEITSLVRQCPDRDEEFFSEDSPGKSDRLRAWLTGRVVAVGDSAPRPSRYAAGYGPKPRKLSWTKGKWLHRPTLEVVDDSDPRTPRTVDESKRQRNTWHLVLDEAVIEQGYYRREMDMSTAADPEPTIVATWNPNNGRAVTIIRAHGGVAYQACVRHFQENFRDL
;
A
#
# COMPACT_ATOMS: atom_id res chain seq x y z
N MET A 1 18.26 7.49 -6.72
CA MET A 1 17.92 8.65 -5.87
C MET A 1 16.42 8.85 -5.67
N ALA A 2 15.55 8.85 -6.70
CA ALA A 2 14.10 9.07 -6.49
C ALA A 2 13.38 7.94 -5.71
N ASP A 3 13.80 6.69 -5.89
CA ASP A 3 13.12 5.52 -5.30
C ASP A 3 13.25 5.43 -3.77
N ALA A 4 14.37 5.89 -3.22
CA ALA A 4 14.68 5.78 -1.80
C ALA A 4 13.95 6.86 -0.98
N THR A 5 13.90 8.10 -1.48
CA THR A 5 13.03 9.14 -0.91
C THR A 5 11.55 8.77 -1.02
N THR A 6 11.15 8.09 -2.11
CA THR A 6 9.79 7.56 -2.27
C THR A 6 9.48 6.48 -1.24
N PHE A 7 10.43 5.58 -0.96
CA PHE A 7 10.27 4.56 0.06
C PHE A 7 10.05 5.16 1.46
N ARG A 8 10.79 6.21 1.81
CA ARG A 8 10.70 6.87 3.11
C ARG A 8 9.33 7.54 3.32
N LEU A 9 8.84 8.27 2.32
CA LEU A 9 7.51 8.88 2.35
C LEU A 9 6.39 7.84 2.38
N ASP A 10 6.46 6.80 1.54
CA ASP A 10 5.48 5.71 1.54
C ASP A 10 5.43 4.99 2.91
N THR A 11 6.57 4.93 3.62
CA THR A 11 6.66 4.34 4.96
C THR A 11 6.00 5.20 6.02
N ALA A 12 6.17 6.53 5.94
CA ALA A 12 5.50 7.48 6.82
C ALA A 12 3.97 7.43 6.64
N ASP A 13 3.49 7.38 5.39
CA ASP A 13 2.05 7.25 5.10
C ASP A 13 1.47 5.96 5.71
N ILE A 14 2.15 4.81 5.53
CA ILE A 14 1.73 3.53 6.14
C ILE A 14 1.67 3.62 7.66
N ALA A 15 2.64 4.30 8.29
CA ALA A 15 2.70 4.45 9.72
C ALA A 15 1.51 5.28 10.24
N LEU A 16 1.24 6.43 9.61
CA LEU A 16 0.11 7.30 9.94
C LEU A 16 -1.23 6.57 9.78
N ASP A 17 -1.44 5.89 8.65
CA ASP A 17 -2.63 5.07 8.39
C ASP A 17 -2.82 3.97 9.43
N SER A 18 -1.72 3.45 9.96
CA SER A 18 -1.71 2.42 11.00
C SER A 18 -1.77 3.00 12.41
N GLY A 19 -1.98 4.31 12.58
CA GLY A 19 -2.11 4.98 13.87
C GLY A 19 -0.82 5.11 14.66
N TRP A 20 0.33 5.16 13.98
CA TRP A 20 1.61 5.52 14.57
C TRP A 20 1.79 7.04 14.56
N HIS A 21 2.42 7.56 15.59
CA HIS A 21 2.99 8.89 15.56
C HIS A 21 4.35 8.85 14.85
N VAL A 22 4.64 9.82 14.01
CA VAL A 22 5.87 9.87 13.21
C VAL A 22 6.59 11.18 13.46
N GLU A 23 7.85 11.10 13.87
CA GLU A 23 8.77 12.22 13.93
C GLU A 23 9.90 11.99 12.93
N SER A 24 10.05 12.91 11.98
CA SER A 24 11.05 12.80 10.91
C SER A 24 12.06 13.93 11.00
N THR A 25 13.34 13.57 11.03
CA THR A 25 14.47 14.50 10.88
C THR A 25 15.09 14.34 9.49
N ARG A 26 16.26 14.93 9.22
CA ARG A 26 16.90 14.77 7.90
C ARG A 26 17.30 13.32 7.60
N ARG A 27 17.75 12.55 8.59
CA ARG A 27 18.31 11.19 8.39
C ARG A 27 17.73 10.12 9.31
N THR A 28 16.72 10.47 10.10
CA THR A 28 16.14 9.57 11.08
C THR A 28 14.64 9.75 11.10
N ASP A 29 13.91 8.64 11.08
CA ASP A 29 12.48 8.60 11.35
C ASP A 29 12.23 7.80 12.63
N GLU A 30 11.41 8.35 13.51
CA GLU A 30 10.96 7.72 14.74
C GLU A 30 9.45 7.50 14.69
N PHE A 31 9.03 6.27 14.92
CA PHE A 31 7.64 5.83 14.91
C PHE A 31 7.24 5.40 16.31
N ALA A 32 6.19 5.98 16.89
CA ALA A 32 5.71 5.63 18.23
C ALA A 32 4.24 5.20 18.24
N LYS A 33 3.92 4.08 18.89
CA LYS A 33 2.54 3.60 19.08
C LYS A 33 2.42 2.71 20.32
N GLY A 34 1.55 3.08 21.25
CA GLY A 34 1.18 2.23 22.40
C GLY A 34 2.36 1.71 23.22
N GLY A 35 3.35 2.57 23.50
CA GLY A 35 4.57 2.21 24.24
C GLY A 35 5.66 1.52 23.42
N THR A 36 5.39 1.17 22.15
CA THR A 36 6.41 0.68 21.21
C THR A 36 6.99 1.86 20.43
N SER A 37 8.32 1.91 20.30
CA SER A 37 9.02 2.85 19.42
C SER A 37 9.84 2.10 18.36
N ILE A 38 9.96 2.68 17.17
CA ILE A 38 10.82 2.20 16.09
C ILE A 38 11.65 3.37 15.59
N ALA A 39 12.97 3.28 15.67
CA ALA A 39 13.89 4.25 15.09
C ALA A 39 14.50 3.70 13.80
N VAL A 40 14.51 4.51 12.76
CA VAL A 40 15.03 4.15 11.44
C VAL A 40 16.07 5.17 11.04
N GLN A 41 17.29 4.74 10.78
CA GLN A 41 18.35 5.59 10.25
C GLN A 41 18.54 5.33 8.75
N TYR A 42 18.79 6.41 8.03
CA TYR A 42 18.98 6.40 6.58
C TYR A 42 20.38 6.90 6.20
N SER A 43 20.90 6.37 5.09
CA SER A 43 22.08 6.92 4.40
C SER A 43 21.72 8.22 3.67
N ASP A 44 22.73 8.87 3.07
CA ASP A 44 22.49 10.04 2.20
C ASP A 44 21.73 9.71 0.91
N ASP A 45 21.68 8.41 0.55
CA ASP A 45 20.91 7.89 -0.57
C ASP A 45 19.53 7.38 -0.14
N ASP A 46 19.05 7.74 1.06
CA ASP A 46 17.78 7.31 1.67
C ASP A 46 17.62 5.77 1.83
N GLU A 47 18.73 5.02 1.84
CA GLU A 47 18.72 3.60 2.16
C GLU A 47 18.70 3.38 3.67
N ILE A 48 17.95 2.39 4.17
CA ILE A 48 17.93 2.10 5.60
C ILE A 48 19.30 1.55 6.00
N THR A 49 20.00 2.25 6.88
CA THR A 49 21.27 1.81 7.47
C THR A 49 21.06 1.14 8.83
N SER A 50 20.06 1.56 9.60
CA SER A 50 19.75 0.92 10.88
C SER A 50 18.27 0.94 11.19
N LEU A 51 17.81 -0.11 11.86
CA LEU A 51 16.44 -0.28 12.30
C LEU A 51 16.43 -0.78 13.74
N VAL A 52 15.82 -0.03 14.64
CA VAL A 52 15.74 -0.37 16.07
C VAL A 52 14.28 -0.35 16.49
N ARG A 53 13.81 -1.40 17.15
CA ARG A 53 12.48 -1.43 17.75
C ARG A 53 12.57 -1.70 19.24
N GLN A 54 11.98 -0.82 20.03
CA GLN A 54 11.84 -0.96 21.47
C GLN A 54 10.38 -1.24 21.81
N CYS A 55 10.15 -2.27 22.62
CA CYS A 55 8.84 -2.59 23.17
C CYS A 55 8.92 -2.49 24.70
N PRO A 56 7.84 -2.13 25.38
CA PRO A 56 7.86 -1.91 26.83
C PRO A 56 8.14 -3.19 27.64
N ASP A 57 7.87 -4.37 27.06
CA ASP A 57 8.01 -5.68 27.72
C ASP A 57 8.87 -6.69 26.94
N ARG A 58 9.68 -6.24 25.97
CA ARG A 58 10.58 -7.13 25.20
C ARG A 58 11.94 -6.51 24.97
N ASP A 59 12.92 -7.39 24.77
CA ASP A 59 14.26 -7.00 24.33
C ASP A 59 14.21 -6.17 23.05
N GLU A 60 15.15 -5.23 22.95
CA GLU A 60 15.34 -4.39 21.78
C GLU A 60 15.65 -5.25 20.54
N GLU A 61 14.88 -5.06 19.46
CA GLU A 61 15.17 -5.68 18.17
C GLU A 61 15.99 -4.71 17.30
N PHE A 62 17.28 -5.02 17.10
CA PHE A 62 18.22 -4.21 16.31
C PHE A 62 18.62 -4.89 14.99
N PHE A 63 18.63 -4.11 13.90
CA PHE A 63 19.17 -4.52 12.60
C PHE A 63 20.18 -3.50 12.08
N SER A 64 21.37 -3.99 11.72
CA SER A 64 22.47 -3.20 11.19
C SER A 64 22.40 -2.99 9.67
N GLU A 65 23.33 -2.22 9.13
CA GLU A 65 23.43 -1.87 7.71
C GLU A 65 23.55 -3.11 6.81
N ASP A 66 24.27 -4.14 7.25
CA ASP A 66 24.44 -5.40 6.50
C ASP A 66 23.23 -6.34 6.61
N SER A 67 22.26 -6.03 7.48
CA SER A 67 21.10 -6.89 7.68
C SER A 67 20.15 -6.84 6.46
N PRO A 68 19.84 -7.96 5.80
CA PRO A 68 18.93 -7.96 4.67
C PRO A 68 17.46 -7.78 5.12
N GLY A 69 16.62 -7.20 4.27
CA GLY A 69 15.16 -7.15 4.47
C GLY A 69 14.64 -6.11 5.46
N LYS A 70 15.43 -5.10 5.82
CA LYS A 70 15.03 -4.03 6.76
C LYS A 70 13.74 -3.33 6.36
N SER A 71 13.55 -3.05 5.07
CA SER A 71 12.34 -2.42 4.54
C SER A 71 11.07 -3.25 4.78
N ASP A 72 11.15 -4.57 4.56
CA ASP A 72 10.02 -5.48 4.79
C ASP A 72 9.74 -5.63 6.29
N ARG A 73 10.79 -5.64 7.11
CA ARG A 73 10.69 -5.73 8.58
C ARG A 73 10.03 -4.49 9.17
N LEU A 74 10.46 -3.30 8.75
CA LEU A 74 9.86 -2.02 9.13
C LEU A 74 8.36 -1.99 8.78
N ARG A 75 8.00 -2.37 7.55
CA ARG A 75 6.59 -2.46 7.13
C ARG A 75 5.78 -3.45 7.96
N ALA A 76 6.36 -4.60 8.29
CA ALA A 76 5.68 -5.58 9.14
C ALA A 76 5.39 -5.04 10.54
N TRP A 77 6.36 -4.34 11.13
CA TRP A 77 6.19 -3.71 12.45
C TRP A 77 5.15 -2.60 12.43
N LEU A 78 5.20 -1.69 11.45
CA LEU A 78 4.25 -0.59 11.33
C LEU A 78 2.81 -1.09 11.10
N THR A 79 2.64 -2.15 10.31
CA THR A 79 1.31 -2.70 10.02
C THR A 79 0.80 -3.71 11.06
N GLY A 80 1.60 -4.03 12.09
CA GLY A 80 1.25 -5.03 13.10
C GLY A 80 1.15 -6.46 12.57
N ARG A 81 1.73 -6.75 11.40
CA ARG A 81 1.77 -8.11 10.86
C ARG A 81 2.83 -8.92 11.62
N VAL A 82 2.37 -9.92 12.36
CA VAL A 82 3.25 -10.86 13.07
C VAL A 82 4.03 -11.67 12.04
N VAL A 83 5.31 -11.36 11.85
CA VAL A 83 6.26 -12.29 11.25
C VAL A 83 6.48 -13.37 12.30
N ALA A 84 5.88 -14.55 12.12
CA ALA A 84 6.03 -15.65 13.06
C ALA A 84 7.53 -15.95 13.27
N VAL A 85 7.99 -15.77 14.52
CA VAL A 85 9.32 -16.17 14.99
C VAL A 85 9.15 -17.39 15.88
N GLY A 86 9.90 -18.45 15.59
CA GLY A 86 10.08 -19.62 16.46
C GLY A 86 9.69 -20.94 15.79
N ASP A 87 10.62 -21.58 15.07
CA ASP A 87 11.35 -22.70 15.66
C ASP A 87 12.58 -23.06 14.80
N SER A 88 13.65 -23.41 15.50
CA SER A 88 15.00 -23.62 15.00
C SER A 88 15.12 -24.99 14.33
N ALA A 89 15.01 -25.00 13.01
CA ALA A 89 15.52 -26.07 12.15
C ALA A 89 16.23 -25.40 10.97
N PRO A 90 17.29 -25.99 10.37
CA PRO A 90 17.99 -25.38 9.25
C PRO A 90 17.02 -25.24 8.08
N ARG A 91 16.36 -24.09 7.98
CA ARG A 91 15.49 -23.77 6.86
C ARG A 91 16.41 -23.45 5.69
N PRO A 92 16.24 -24.14 4.55
CA PRO A 92 17.15 -24.03 3.44
C PRO A 92 17.18 -22.57 2.97
N SER A 93 18.41 -22.12 2.71
CA SER A 93 18.76 -20.92 1.95
C SER A 93 17.62 -20.41 1.07
N ARG A 94 17.06 -19.22 1.39
CA ARG A 94 16.15 -18.49 0.50
C ARG A 94 16.86 -17.91 -0.74
N TYR A 95 18.09 -18.34 -1.02
CA TYR A 95 18.77 -18.09 -2.29
C TYR A 95 18.92 -19.35 -3.15
N ALA A 96 18.34 -20.50 -2.77
CA ALA A 96 18.28 -21.65 -3.67
C ALA A 96 17.10 -22.58 -3.35
N ALA A 97 15.88 -22.18 -3.77
CA ALA A 97 14.76 -23.02 -4.23
C ALA A 97 13.40 -22.43 -3.81
N GLY A 98 12.61 -22.04 -4.81
CA GLY A 98 11.16 -21.84 -4.68
C GLY A 98 10.73 -20.58 -3.97
N TYR A 99 10.72 -19.45 -4.69
CA TYR A 99 9.62 -18.51 -4.48
C TYR A 99 8.33 -19.33 -4.60
N GLY A 100 7.59 -19.51 -3.50
CA GLY A 100 6.15 -19.76 -3.64
C GLY A 100 5.63 -18.71 -4.64
N PRO A 101 4.70 -19.09 -5.54
CA PRO A 101 4.30 -18.21 -6.63
C PRO A 101 3.99 -16.83 -6.08
N LYS A 102 4.65 -15.79 -6.62
CA LYS A 102 4.37 -14.40 -6.24
C LYS A 102 2.85 -14.24 -6.28
N PRO A 103 2.20 -13.77 -5.20
CA PRO A 103 0.75 -13.66 -5.19
C PRO A 103 0.35 -12.82 -6.41
N ARG A 104 -0.56 -13.36 -7.22
CA ARG A 104 -0.97 -12.68 -8.45
C ARG A 104 -1.48 -11.28 -8.11
N LYS A 105 -1.04 -10.33 -8.92
CA LYS A 105 -1.46 -8.93 -8.79
C LYS A 105 -2.64 -8.72 -9.73
N LEU A 106 -3.65 -8.00 -9.24
CA LEU A 106 -4.69 -7.47 -10.09
C LEU A 106 -4.06 -6.41 -11.02
N SER A 107 -4.26 -6.57 -12.33
CA SER A 107 -3.91 -5.56 -13.32
C SER A 107 -5.09 -4.61 -13.46
N TRP A 108 -4.90 -3.37 -13.02
CA TRP A 108 -5.94 -2.34 -13.04
C TRP A 108 -5.84 -1.49 -14.30
N THR A 109 -6.99 -1.27 -14.92
CA THR A 109 -7.19 -0.33 -16.01
C THR A 109 -7.97 0.86 -15.49
N LYS A 110 -7.39 2.05 -15.65
CA LYS A 110 -8.02 3.32 -15.29
C LYS A 110 -9.10 3.64 -16.32
N GLY A 111 -10.29 3.99 -15.84
CA GLY A 111 -11.43 4.34 -16.69
C GLY A 111 -11.66 5.84 -16.77
N LYS A 112 -11.91 6.47 -15.61
CA LYS A 112 -12.35 7.88 -15.54
C LYS A 112 -11.66 8.64 -14.43
N TRP A 113 -11.51 9.94 -14.66
CA TRP A 113 -10.86 10.87 -13.76
C TRP A 113 -11.76 12.08 -13.49
N LEU A 114 -11.72 12.60 -12.27
CA LEU A 114 -12.38 13.82 -11.85
C LEU A 114 -11.34 14.93 -11.74
N HIS A 115 -11.56 16.02 -12.46
CA HIS A 115 -10.83 17.27 -12.27
C HIS A 115 -11.46 18.02 -11.10
N ARG A 116 -10.84 17.96 -9.92
CA ARG A 116 -11.37 18.54 -8.68
C ARG A 116 -11.75 20.03 -8.79
N PRO A 117 -10.96 20.90 -9.43
CA PRO A 117 -11.29 22.33 -9.52
C PRO A 117 -12.57 22.64 -10.31
N THR A 118 -12.87 21.85 -11.34
CA THR A 118 -14.04 22.10 -12.23
C THR A 118 -15.17 21.08 -12.04
N LEU A 119 -14.93 20.03 -11.25
CA LEU A 119 -15.79 18.85 -11.10
C LEU A 119 -16.10 18.14 -12.43
N GLU A 120 -15.28 18.37 -13.44
CA GLU A 120 -15.38 17.72 -14.75
C GLU A 120 -14.90 16.27 -14.64
N VAL A 121 -15.70 15.32 -15.13
CA VAL A 121 -15.28 13.92 -15.27
C VAL A 121 -14.85 13.68 -16.70
N VAL A 122 -13.63 13.19 -16.87
CA VAL A 122 -13.01 12.90 -18.17
C VAL A 122 -12.59 11.43 -18.25
N ASP A 123 -12.50 10.90 -19.46
CA ASP A 123 -11.98 9.55 -19.67
C ASP A 123 -10.46 9.52 -19.52
N ASP A 124 -9.92 8.33 -19.26
CA ASP A 124 -8.47 8.14 -19.19
C ASP A 124 -7.76 8.53 -20.50
N SER A 125 -8.43 8.64 -21.64
CA SER A 125 -7.83 9.13 -22.89
C SER A 125 -7.55 10.64 -22.92
N ASP A 126 -8.05 11.42 -21.97
CA ASP A 126 -7.83 12.87 -21.93
C ASP A 126 -6.34 13.18 -21.65
N PRO A 127 -5.67 14.05 -22.42
CA PRO A 127 -4.25 14.34 -22.29
C PRO A 127 -3.88 15.06 -20.97
N ARG A 128 -4.85 15.65 -20.28
CA ARG A 128 -4.65 16.33 -18.99
C ARG A 128 -4.54 15.36 -17.81
N THR A 129 -4.98 14.11 -18.00
CA THR A 129 -5.00 13.09 -16.93
C THR A 129 -3.60 12.54 -16.63
N PRO A 130 -3.31 12.21 -15.36
CA PRO A 130 -2.05 11.57 -14.99
C PRO A 130 -1.84 10.19 -15.63
N ARG A 131 -0.77 10.05 -16.41
CA ARG A 131 -0.40 8.80 -17.11
C ARG A 131 0.45 7.90 -16.24
N THR A 132 1.31 8.48 -15.42
CA THR A 132 2.19 7.75 -14.52
C THR A 132 1.70 7.79 -13.07
N VAL A 133 2.23 6.88 -12.25
CA VAL A 133 1.99 6.89 -10.79
C VAL A 133 2.53 8.18 -10.17
N ASP A 134 3.71 8.63 -10.59
CA ASP A 134 4.35 9.85 -10.08
C ASP A 134 3.55 11.11 -10.41
N GLU A 135 3.03 11.21 -11.64
CA GLU A 135 2.11 12.29 -12.01
C GLU A 135 0.84 12.25 -11.16
N SER A 136 0.30 11.05 -10.91
CA SER A 136 -0.90 10.89 -10.08
C SER A 136 -0.64 11.36 -8.64
N LYS A 137 0.53 11.03 -8.07
CA LYS A 137 0.95 11.49 -6.74
C LYS A 137 1.11 13.02 -6.69
N ARG A 138 1.76 13.63 -7.68
CA ARG A 138 1.95 15.09 -7.77
C ARG A 138 0.65 15.84 -7.96
N GLN A 139 -0.30 15.26 -8.69
CA GLN A 139 -1.58 15.88 -9.02
C GLN A 139 -2.75 15.36 -8.16
N ARG A 140 -2.47 14.72 -7.01
CA ARG A 140 -3.49 14.09 -6.16
C ARG A 140 -4.58 15.03 -5.64
N ASN A 141 -4.29 16.34 -5.60
CA ASN A 141 -5.26 17.37 -5.21
C ASN A 141 -6.05 17.95 -6.39
N THR A 142 -5.65 17.62 -7.62
CA THR A 142 -6.23 18.14 -8.86
C THR A 142 -7.03 17.06 -9.58
N TRP A 143 -6.51 15.84 -9.62
CA TRP A 143 -7.13 14.71 -10.31
C TRP A 143 -7.38 13.56 -9.36
N HIS A 144 -8.63 13.11 -9.33
CA HIS A 144 -9.02 11.91 -8.59
C HIS A 144 -9.46 10.83 -9.57
N LEU A 145 -9.01 9.59 -9.34
CA LEU A 145 -9.49 8.46 -10.12
C LEU A 145 -10.91 8.13 -9.67
N VAL A 146 -11.86 8.23 -10.60
CA VAL A 146 -13.30 8.01 -10.37
C VAL A 146 -13.67 6.57 -10.62
N LEU A 147 -13.06 5.96 -11.62
CA LEU A 147 -13.40 4.60 -12.03
C LEU A 147 -12.12 3.87 -12.44
N ASP A 148 -11.93 2.68 -11.88
CA ASP A 148 -11.02 1.69 -12.43
C ASP A 148 -11.53 0.27 -12.27
N GLU A 149 -11.01 -0.61 -13.13
CA GLU A 149 -11.45 -1.98 -13.22
C GLU A 149 -10.24 -2.90 -13.35
N ALA A 150 -10.34 -4.10 -12.77
CA ALA A 150 -9.34 -5.15 -12.94
C ALA A 150 -10.04 -6.43 -13.41
N VAL A 151 -9.80 -6.79 -14.67
CA VAL A 151 -10.40 -7.96 -15.31
C VAL A 151 -9.58 -9.21 -14.98
N ILE A 152 -10.28 -10.28 -14.61
CA ILE A 152 -9.74 -11.63 -14.46
C ILE A 152 -10.62 -12.62 -15.22
N GLU A 153 -10.20 -13.87 -15.33
CA GLU A 153 -10.92 -14.86 -16.14
C GLU A 153 -12.38 -15.08 -15.69
N GLN A 154 -12.67 -14.96 -14.39
CA GLN A 154 -13.97 -15.26 -13.79
C GLN A 154 -14.89 -14.04 -13.66
N GLY A 155 -14.42 -12.85 -14.06
CA GLY A 155 -15.15 -11.59 -13.86
C GLY A 155 -14.22 -10.40 -13.75
N TYR A 156 -14.69 -9.31 -13.14
CA TYR A 156 -13.88 -8.12 -12.93
C TYR A 156 -14.15 -7.47 -11.58
N TYR A 157 -13.11 -6.87 -11.02
CA TYR A 157 -13.23 -5.93 -9.92
C TYR A 157 -13.48 -4.55 -10.49
N ARG A 158 -14.29 -3.75 -9.79
CA ARG A 158 -14.55 -2.36 -10.14
C ARG A 158 -14.51 -1.51 -8.89
N ARG A 159 -13.79 -0.39 -8.94
CA ARG A 159 -13.82 0.63 -7.90
C ARG A 159 -14.36 1.91 -8.50
N GLU A 160 -15.40 2.43 -7.88
CA GLU A 160 -16.10 3.60 -8.37
C GLU A 160 -16.27 4.63 -7.25
N MET A 161 -15.91 5.87 -7.52
CA MET A 161 -16.10 6.97 -6.60
C MET A 161 -17.58 7.29 -6.46
N ASP A 162 -18.03 7.41 -5.22
CA ASP A 162 -19.34 7.95 -4.90
C ASP A 162 -19.30 9.47 -5.14
N MET A 163 -19.88 9.89 -6.26
CA MET A 163 -19.86 11.29 -6.68
C MET A 163 -20.55 12.23 -5.69
N SER A 164 -21.40 11.72 -4.79
CA SER A 164 -21.97 12.53 -3.71
C SER A 164 -20.93 12.98 -2.68
N THR A 165 -19.80 12.27 -2.61
CA THR A 165 -18.66 12.54 -1.70
C THR A 165 -17.45 13.14 -2.42
N ALA A 166 -17.59 13.51 -3.70
CA ALA A 166 -16.48 13.96 -4.54
C ALA A 166 -15.81 15.27 -4.04
N ALA A 167 -16.55 16.10 -3.30
CA ALA A 167 -16.03 17.33 -2.72
C ALA A 167 -15.23 17.10 -1.42
N ASP A 168 -15.39 15.94 -0.78
CA ASP A 168 -14.78 15.64 0.50
C ASP A 168 -13.24 15.58 0.40
N PRO A 169 -12.52 15.80 1.50
CA PRO A 169 -11.06 15.60 1.53
C PRO A 169 -10.66 14.18 1.09
N GLU A 170 -11.48 13.19 1.49
CA GLU A 170 -11.30 11.78 1.16
C GLU A 170 -12.60 11.20 0.59
N PRO A 171 -12.79 11.26 -0.75
CA PRO A 171 -13.98 10.72 -1.38
C PRO A 171 -14.17 9.23 -1.08
N THR A 172 -15.42 8.81 -0.95
CA THR A 172 -15.79 7.42 -0.75
C THR A 172 -15.70 6.67 -2.07
N ILE A 173 -15.07 5.51 -2.05
CA ILE A 173 -14.98 4.57 -3.17
C ILE A 173 -15.79 3.31 -2.84
N VAL A 174 -16.65 2.90 -3.76
CA VAL A 174 -17.36 1.63 -3.71
C VAL A 174 -16.56 0.59 -4.48
N ALA A 175 -16.05 -0.42 -3.79
CA ALA A 175 -15.38 -1.56 -4.38
C ALA A 175 -16.37 -2.70 -4.59
N THR A 176 -16.42 -3.23 -5.81
CA THR A 176 -17.33 -4.32 -6.21
C THR A 176 -16.59 -5.44 -6.93
N TRP A 177 -17.10 -6.65 -6.76
CA TRP A 177 -16.74 -7.84 -7.54
C TRP A 177 -17.90 -8.20 -8.47
N ASN A 178 -17.61 -8.35 -9.77
CA ASN A 178 -18.59 -8.61 -10.82
C ASN A 178 -18.26 -9.94 -11.52
N PRO A 179 -18.82 -11.08 -11.08
CA PRO A 179 -18.58 -12.37 -11.72
C PRO A 179 -19.27 -12.46 -13.09
N ASN A 180 -18.67 -13.18 -14.06
CA ASN A 180 -19.15 -13.25 -15.45
C ASN A 180 -20.62 -13.68 -15.64
N ASN A 181 -21.19 -14.43 -14.69
CA ASN A 181 -22.57 -14.95 -14.74
C ASN A 181 -23.29 -14.81 -13.39
N GLY A 182 -22.94 -13.80 -12.60
CA GLY A 182 -23.54 -13.60 -11.29
C GLY A 182 -23.89 -12.16 -11.01
N ARG A 183 -24.47 -11.94 -9.83
CA ARG A 183 -24.79 -10.60 -9.36
C ARG A 183 -23.51 -9.93 -8.85
N ALA A 184 -23.36 -8.65 -9.17
CA ALA A 184 -22.34 -7.80 -8.57
C ALA A 184 -22.44 -7.80 -7.04
N VAL A 185 -21.31 -7.99 -6.37
CA VAL A 185 -21.20 -7.98 -4.91
C VAL A 185 -20.40 -6.77 -4.48
N THR A 186 -20.96 -5.97 -3.56
CA THR A 186 -20.20 -4.89 -2.91
C THR A 186 -19.25 -5.51 -1.89
N ILE A 187 -17.96 -5.26 -2.06
CA ILE A 187 -16.92 -5.71 -1.13
C ILE A 187 -16.85 -4.74 0.05
N ILE A 188 -16.74 -3.44 -0.24
CA ILE A 188 -16.64 -2.38 0.78
C ILE A 188 -17.01 -1.01 0.19
N ARG A 189 -17.40 -0.06 1.07
CA ARG A 189 -17.42 1.38 0.80
C ARG A 189 -16.40 2.04 1.74
N ALA A 190 -15.32 2.58 1.19
CA ALA A 190 -14.21 3.17 1.95
C ALA A 190 -13.37 4.11 1.07
N HIS A 191 -12.38 4.79 1.63
CA HIS A 191 -11.45 5.62 0.84
C HIS A 191 -10.54 4.78 -0.06
N GLY A 192 -9.93 5.43 -1.05
CA GLY A 192 -9.31 4.76 -2.21
C GLY A 192 -8.29 3.66 -1.90
N GLY A 193 -7.39 3.89 -0.94
CA GLY A 193 -6.39 2.88 -0.53
C GLY A 193 -7.02 1.66 0.13
N VAL A 194 -8.01 1.87 1.01
CA VAL A 194 -8.72 0.80 1.71
C VAL A 194 -9.56 -0.02 0.74
N ALA A 195 -10.28 0.64 -0.17
CA ALA A 195 -11.05 -0.01 -1.23
C ALA A 195 -10.17 -0.87 -2.16
N TYR A 196 -8.99 -0.37 -2.54
CA TYR A 196 -7.99 -1.13 -3.31
C TYR A 196 -7.56 -2.41 -2.59
N GLN A 197 -7.16 -2.28 -1.32
CA GLN A 197 -6.67 -3.41 -0.53
C GLN A 197 -7.76 -4.45 -0.30
N ALA A 198 -9.02 -4.04 -0.17
CA ALA A 198 -10.15 -4.95 -0.06
C ALA A 198 -10.32 -5.81 -1.33
N CYS A 199 -10.22 -5.22 -2.53
CA CYS A 199 -10.24 -5.98 -3.79
C CYS A 199 -9.08 -6.98 -3.87
N VAL A 200 -7.86 -6.56 -3.51
CA VAL A 200 -6.67 -7.42 -3.54
C VAL A 200 -6.82 -8.60 -2.57
N ARG A 201 -7.29 -8.36 -1.35
CA ARG A 201 -7.53 -9.43 -0.36
C ARG A 201 -8.60 -10.38 -0.82
N HIS A 202 -9.75 -9.86 -1.29
CA HIS A 202 -10.82 -10.69 -1.84
C HIS A 202 -10.31 -11.57 -2.99
N PHE A 203 -9.48 -11.01 -3.89
CA PHE A 203 -8.85 -11.77 -4.96
C PHE A 203 -7.94 -12.89 -4.42
N GLN A 204 -7.04 -12.55 -3.51
CA GLN A 204 -6.09 -13.49 -2.91
C GLN A 204 -6.74 -14.54 -2.01
N GLU A 205 -7.98 -14.34 -1.55
CA GLU A 205 -8.71 -15.31 -0.73
C GLU A 205 -9.51 -16.29 -1.59
N ASN A 206 -10.08 -15.82 -2.70
CA ASN A 206 -11.04 -16.60 -3.50
C ASN A 206 -10.44 -17.21 -4.77
N PHE A 207 -9.26 -16.76 -5.20
CA PHE A 207 -8.69 -17.11 -6.50
C PHE A 207 -7.22 -17.53 -6.41
N ARG A 208 -6.83 -18.18 -5.30
CA ARG A 208 -5.44 -18.61 -5.03
C ARG A 208 -4.88 -19.58 -6.06
N ASP A 209 -5.74 -20.35 -6.71
CA ASP A 209 -5.36 -21.47 -7.58
C ASP A 209 -5.35 -21.12 -9.08
N LEU A 210 -5.60 -19.86 -9.44
CA LEU A 210 -5.53 -19.37 -10.82
C LEU A 210 -4.14 -18.91 -11.20
#